data_AF-A0A7V5S8M7-F1
#
_entry.id   AF-A0A7V5S8M7-F1
#
_cell.length_a   1.000
_cell.length_b   1.000
_cell.length_c   1.000
_cell.angle_alpha   90.00
_cell.angle_beta   90.00
_cell.angle_gamma   90.00
#
_symmetry.space_group_name_H-M   'P 1'
#
loop_
_entity.id
_entity.type
_entity.pdbx_description
1 polymer ?
#
loop_
_entity_poly.entity_id
_entity_poly.type
_entity_poly.pdbx_seq_one_letter_code
_entity_poly.pdbx_strand_id
1 'polypeptide(L)' 'MNALQLELPAEVTAEEARVLLAIKLYEVHKLSLGQAARLAGYSKRAFMEILAQHRVPIFAYSPEELRDEVGT' A
#
# COMPACT_ATOMS: atom_id res chain seq x y z
N MET A 1 -12.96 -8.97 14.31
CA MET A 1 -12.72 -7.72 13.53
C MET A 1 -12.35 -6.64 14.52
N ASN A 2 -11.25 -5.91 14.31
CA ASN A 2 -10.85 -4.79 15.17
C ASN A 2 -11.18 -3.48 14.43
N ALA A 3 -11.76 -2.52 15.12
CA ALA A 3 -12.19 -1.24 14.57
C ALA A 3 -11.52 -0.10 15.33
N LEU A 4 -11.07 0.91 14.59
CA LEU A 4 -10.44 2.12 15.12
C LEU A 4 -11.33 3.33 14.77
N GLN A 5 -11.62 4.18 15.75
CA GLN A 5 -12.23 5.49 15.53
C GLN A 5 -11.19 6.57 15.77
N LEU A 6 -11.12 7.55 14.87
CA LEU A 6 -10.18 8.66 14.91
C LEU A 6 -10.93 9.95 14.56
N GLU A 7 -10.59 11.04 15.24
CA GLU A 7 -10.91 12.39 14.79
C GLU A 7 -9.82 12.84 13.82
N LEU A 8 -10.22 13.18 12.59
CA LEU A 8 -9.29 13.63 11.55
C LEU A 8 -9.22 15.16 11.51
N PRO A 9 -8.08 15.75 11.11
CA PRO A 9 -8.02 17.17 10.75
C PRO A 9 -9.05 17.51 9.67
N ALA A 10 -9.55 18.75 9.65
CA ALA A 10 -10.62 19.17 8.75
C ALA A 10 -10.24 19.04 7.26
N GLU A 11 -8.94 19.07 6.96
CA GLU A 11 -8.38 18.99 5.62
C GLU A 11 -8.21 17.55 5.12
N VAL A 12 -8.37 16.54 5.98
CA VAL A 12 -8.10 15.14 5.65
C VAL A 12 -9.40 14.36 5.58
N THR A 13 -9.67 13.81 4.39
CA THR A 13 -10.83 12.95 4.21
C THR A 13 -10.61 11.56 4.81
N ALA A 14 -11.69 10.88 5.20
CA ALA A 14 -11.62 9.50 5.69
C ALA A 14 -11.07 8.53 4.63
N GLU A 15 -11.23 8.85 3.35
CA GLU A 15 -10.67 8.08 2.24
C GLU A 15 -9.15 8.26 2.15
N GLU A 16 -8.65 9.49 2.15
CA GLU A 16 -7.20 9.77 2.16
C GLU A 16 -6.53 9.15 3.38
N ALA A 17 -7.10 9.30 4.57
CA ALA A 17 -6.56 8.69 5.79
C ALA A 17 -6.47 7.15 5.68
N ARG A 18 -7.49 6.52 5.07
CA ARG A 18 -7.51 5.07 4.85
C ARG A 18 -6.44 4.63 3.86
N VAL A 19 -6.26 5.37 2.77
CA VAL A 19 -5.21 5.12 1.76
C VAL A 19 -3.83 5.25 2.41
N LEU A 20 -3.58 6.35 3.12
CA LEU A 20 -2.30 6.60 3.81
C LEU A 20 -1.99 5.52 4.85
N LEU A 21 -3.00 5.06 5.60
CA LEU A 21 -2.83 3.95 6.53
C LEU A 21 -2.50 2.64 5.80
N ALA A 22 -3.18 2.34 4.71
CA ALA A 22 -2.91 1.15 3.91
C ALA A 22 -1.50 1.16 3.32
N ILE A 23 -1.07 2.31 2.79
CA ILE A 23 0.30 2.53 2.34
C ILE A 23 1.27 2.26 3.48
N LYS A 24 1.05 2.88 4.65
CA LYS A 24 1.99 2.75 5.76
C LYS A 24 2.11 1.32 6.26
N LEU A 25 0.99 0.61 6.37
CA LEU A 25 0.95 -0.79 6.78
C LEU A 25 1.60 -1.73 5.76
N TYR A 26 1.57 -1.39 4.47
CA TYR A 26 2.35 -2.09 3.44
C TYR A 26 3.85 -1.82 3.60
N GLU A 27 4.26 -0.56 3.76
CA GLU A 27 5.67 -0.17 3.95
C GLU A 27 6.31 -0.87 5.13
N VAL A 28 5.59 -1.00 6.25
CA VAL A 28 6.09 -1.68 7.46
C VAL A 28 5.90 -3.20 7.42
N HIS A 29 5.61 -3.77 6.25
CA HIS A 29 5.40 -5.20 6.00
C HIS A 29 4.35 -5.86 6.91
N LYS A 30 3.37 -5.08 7.41
CA LYS A 30 2.23 -5.61 8.19
C LYS A 30 1.11 -6.12 7.30
N LEU A 31 0.97 -5.55 6.11
CA LEU A 31 0.02 -6.00 5.09
C LEU A 31 0.78 -6.35 3.81
N SER A 32 0.40 -7.45 3.18
CA SER A 32 0.76 -7.71 1.78
C SER A 32 0.11 -6.67 0.86
N LEU A 33 0.64 -6.51 -0.36
CA LEU A 33 0.07 -5.62 -1.39
C LEU A 33 -1.45 -5.82 -1.58
N GLY A 34 -1.91 -7.07 -1.59
CA GLY A 34 -3.33 -7.40 -1.72
C GLY A 34 -4.19 -7.01 -0.53
N GLN A 35 -3.66 -7.18 0.69
CA GLN A 35 -4.38 -6.79 1.91
C GLN A 35 -4.44 -5.27 2.04
N ALA A 36 -3.35 -4.57 1.71
CA ALA A 36 -3.29 -3.11 1.70
C ALA A 36 -4.24 -2.52 0.65
N ALA A 37 -4.27 -3.06 -0.57
CA ALA A 37 -5.22 -2.65 -1.60
C ALA A 37 -6.68 -2.80 -1.14
N ARG A 38 -7.02 -3.93 -0.50
CA ARG A 38 -8.36 -4.17 0.05
C ARG A 38 -8.69 -3.18 1.17
N LEU A 39 -7.74 -2.89 2.07
CA LEU A 39 -7.92 -1.90 3.12
C LEU A 39 -8.15 -0.50 2.53
N ALA A 40 -7.40 -0.13 1.50
CA ALA A 40 -7.54 1.14 0.80
C ALA A 40 -8.87 1.25 0.02
N GLY A 41 -9.54 0.13 -0.30
CA GLY A 41 -10.76 0.10 -1.10
C GLY A 41 -10.52 0.02 -2.61
N TYR A 42 -9.32 -0.39 -3.03
CA TYR A 42 -8.90 -0.40 -4.43
C TYR A 42 -8.58 -1.82 -4.92
N SER A 43 -8.60 -2.00 -6.25
CA SER A 43 -8.00 -3.19 -6.86
C SER A 43 -6.49 -3.20 -6.62
N LYS A 44 -5.86 -4.39 -6.67
CA LYS A 44 -4.39 -4.50 -6.55
C LYS A 44 -3.66 -3.61 -7.55
N ARG A 45 -4.13 -3.55 -8.81
CA ARG A 45 -3.53 -2.72 -9.87
C ARG A 45 -3.62 -1.24 -9.55
N ALA A 46 -4.80 -0.75 -9.19
CA ALA A 46 -4.99 0.66 -8.82
C ALA A 46 -4.16 1.03 -7.58
N PHE A 47 -4.04 0.12 -6.60
CA PHE A 47 -3.21 0.38 -5.43
C PHE A 47 -1.72 0.43 -5.75
N MET A 48 -1.22 -0.36 -6.72
CA MET A 48 0.15 -0.20 -7.22
C MET A 48 0.39 1.18 -7.84
N GLU A 49 -0.56 1.71 -8.60
CA GLU A 49 -0.47 3.07 -9.14
C GLU A 49 -0.42 4.13 -8.03
N ILE A 50 -1.23 3.96 -6.98
CA ILE A 50 -1.19 4.81 -5.78
C ILE A 50 0.19 4.75 -5.10
N LEU A 51 0.73 3.55 -4.86
CA LEU A 51 2.07 3.40 -4.28
C LEU A 51 3.14 4.12 -5.11
N ALA A 52 3.08 4.01 -6.44
CA ALA A 52 3.99 4.72 -7.34
C ALA A 52 3.87 6.25 -7.21
N GLN A 53 2.65 6.79 -7.14
CA GLN A 53 2.41 8.23 -6.94
C GLN A 53 2.97 8.73 -5.60
N HIS A 54 2.86 7.91 -4.55
CA HIS A 54 3.42 8.18 -3.23
C HIS A 54 4.92 7.84 -3.10
N ARG A 55 5.58 7.43 -4.19
CA ARG A 55 7.00 7.02 -4.24
C ARG A 55 7.35 5.89 -3.27
N VAL A 56 6.39 5.00 -3.03
CA VAL A 56 6.57 3.82 -2.21
C VAL A 56 7.05 2.67 -3.10
N PRO A 57 8.22 2.05 -2.81
CA PRO A 57 8.72 0.94 -3.59
C PRO A 57 7.72 -0.23 -3.58
N ILE A 58 7.22 -0.60 -4.75
CA ILE A 58 6.27 -1.73 -4.94
C ILE A 58 7.03 -3.06 -4.97
N PHE A 59 8.30 -3.00 -5.34
CA PHE A 59 9.22 -4.10 -5.35
C PHE A 59 10.53 -3.63 -4.71
N ALA A 60 10.82 -4.11 -3.50
CA ALA A 60 12.20 -4.41 -3.18
C ALA A 60 12.44 -5.79 -3.77
N TYR A 61 12.62 -5.90 -5.09
CA TYR A 61 13.17 -7.13 -5.60
C TYR A 61 14.49 -7.34 -4.86
N SER A 62 14.61 -8.44 -4.14
CA SER A 62 15.94 -8.92 -3.86
C SER A 62 16.66 -9.10 -5.21
N PRO A 63 17.98 -8.89 -5.30
CA PRO A 63 18.73 -9.19 -6.52
C PRO A 63 18.50 -10.62 -7.05
N GLU A 64 18.03 -11.53 -6.21
CA GLU A 64 17.68 -12.90 -6.56
C GLU A 64 16.34 -12.98 -7.30
N GLU A 65 15.30 -12.30 -6.84
CA GLU A 65 13.98 -12.29 -7.50
C GLU A 65 13.99 -11.54 -8.83
N LEU A 66 14.86 -10.52 -8.98
CA LEU A 66 15.09 -9.85 -10.27
C LEU A 66 15.66 -10.82 -11.30
N ARG A 67 16.61 -11.68 -10.91
CA ARG A 67 17.27 -12.63 -11.82
C ARG A 67 16.30 -13.65 -12.41
N ASP A 68 15.35 -14.11 -11.61
CA ASP A 68 14.33 -15.07 -12.06
C ASP A 68 13.33 -14.46 -13.07
N GLU A 69 13.15 -13.13 -13.05
CA GLU A 69 12.18 -12.45 -13.92
C GLU A 69 12.82 -11.84 -15.19
N VAL A 70 14.08 -11.38 -15.14
CA VAL A 70 14.79 -10.84 -16.33
C VAL A 70 15.57 -11.88 -17.13
N GLY A 71 15.62 -13.14 -16.71
CA GLY A 71 16.13 -14.27 -17.52
C GLY A 71 17.44 -13.98 -18.25
N THR A 72 18.55 -13.89 -17.54
CA THR A 72 19.91 -13.95 -18.11
C THR A 72 20.59 -15.23 -17.69
#